data_AF-A0AA41RUS9-F1
#
_entry.id   AF-A0AA41RUS9-F1
#
_cell.length_a   1.000
_cell.length_b   1.000
_cell.length_c   1.000
_cell.angle_alpha   90.00
_cell.angle_beta   90.00
_cell.angle_gamma   90.00
#
_symmetry.space_group_name_H-M   'P 1'
#
loop_
_entity.id
_entity.type
_entity.pdbx_description
1 polymer ?
#
loop_
_entity_poly.entity_id
_entity_poly.type
_entity_poly.pdbx_seq_one_letter_code
_entity_poly.pdbx_strand_id
1 'polypeptide(L)'
;MGNSFVFLIDLNGKEIFGNEIKVKEEGDRTLVITYDHYDEYLFQKQEKSFDLPLNANMDAVSAVSHNGTLLVTVNKVNRRRIRERTIKITKVES
;
A
#
# COMPACT_ATOMS: atom_id res chain seq x y z
N MET A 1 -10.43 -10.93 3.27
CA MET A 1 -9.43 -10.44 2.30
C MET A 1 -9.74 -8.98 1.98
N GLY A 2 -8.76 -8.09 1.88
CA GLY A 2 -8.93 -6.84 1.11
C GLY A 2 -9.05 -5.50 1.86
N ASN A 3 -8.27 -5.25 2.92
CA ASN A 3 -8.17 -3.90 3.51
C ASN A 3 -6.88 -3.15 3.15
N SER A 4 -6.34 -3.38 1.95
CA SER A 4 -5.16 -2.70 1.44
C SER A 4 -5.23 -2.49 -0.08
N PHE A 5 -4.52 -1.49 -0.56
CA PHE A 5 -4.09 -1.34 -1.96
C PHE A 5 -2.75 -2.07 -2.12
N VAL A 6 -2.56 -2.70 -3.27
CA VAL A 6 -1.40 -3.54 -3.56
C VAL A 6 -0.80 -3.09 -4.88
N PHE A 7 0.48 -2.75 -4.86
CA PHE A 7 1.26 -2.33 -6.01
C PHE A 7 2.33 -3.40 -6.29
N LEU A 8 2.35 -3.88 -7.53
CA LEU A 8 3.33 -4.84 -8.02
C LEU A 8 4.29 -4.09 -8.93
N ILE A 9 5.56 -4.08 -8.57
CA ILE A 9 6.64 -3.51 -9.36
C ILE A 9 7.52 -4.66 -9.80
N ASP A 10 7.52 -4.95 -11.10
CA ASP A 10 8.45 -5.88 -11.70
C ASP A 10 9.85 -5.27 -11.69
N LEU A 11 10.81 -5.96 -11.07
CA LEU A 11 12.21 -5.58 -11.05
C LEU A 11 12.98 -6.24 -12.20
N ASN A 12 12.30 -6.92 -13.12
CA ASN A 12 12.87 -7.69 -14.22
C ASN A 12 13.88 -8.74 -13.75
N GLY A 13 13.58 -9.42 -12.64
CA GLY A 13 14.48 -10.40 -12.03
C GLY A 13 15.65 -9.81 -11.23
N LYS A 14 15.72 -8.48 -11.08
CA LYS A 14 16.76 -7.80 -10.30
C LYS A 14 16.39 -7.76 -8.82
N GLU A 15 17.40 -7.74 -7.96
CA GLU A 15 17.24 -7.56 -6.52
C GLU A 15 17.41 -6.11 -6.11
N ILE A 16 16.69 -5.70 -5.07
CA ILE A 16 16.84 -4.37 -4.45
C ILE A 16 18.10 -4.37 -3.60
N PHE A 17 18.87 -3.31 -3.71
CA PHE A 17 20.05 -3.09 -2.88
C PHE A 17 19.67 -2.64 -1.47
N GLY A 18 20.38 -3.16 -0.46
CA GLY A 18 20.30 -2.64 0.92
C GLY A 18 19.05 -3.01 1.71
N ASN A 19 18.19 -3.92 1.21
CA ASN A 19 16.94 -4.34 1.85
C ASN A 19 16.01 -3.17 2.25
N GLU A 20 16.18 -2.01 1.64
CA GLU A 20 15.44 -0.80 1.95
C GLU A 20 14.84 -0.18 0.70
N ILE A 21 13.69 0.46 0.88
CA ILE A 21 13.08 1.34 -0.10
C ILE A 21 12.72 2.65 0.59
N LYS A 22 12.70 3.74 -0.16
CA LYS A 22 12.25 5.04 0.33
C LYS A 22 10.85 5.29 -0.20
N VAL A 23 9.95 5.63 0.70
CA VAL A 23 8.56 5.93 0.38
C VAL A 23 8.28 7.37 0.78
N LYS A 24 7.63 8.13 -0.11
CA LYS A 24 7.21 9.50 0.13
C LYS A 24 5.80 9.74 -0.35
N GLU A 25 5.15 10.75 0.23
CA GLU A 25 3.93 11.33 -0.28
C GLU A 25 4.29 12.60 -1.05
N GLU A 26 3.78 12.71 -2.27
CA GLU A 26 3.92 13.91 -3.11
C GLU A 26 2.53 14.47 -3.45
N GLY A 27 2.41 15.80 -3.40
CA GLY A 27 1.16 16.49 -3.65
C GLY A 27 0.07 16.08 -2.66
N ASP A 28 -1.15 15.90 -3.16
CA ASP A 28 -2.27 15.55 -2.29
C ASP A 28 -2.32 14.05 -1.97
N ARG A 29 -1.93 13.14 -2.89
CA ARG A 29 -2.15 11.67 -2.77
C ARG A 29 -1.26 10.80 -3.66
N THR A 30 -0.05 11.21 -4.00
CA THR A 30 0.82 10.37 -4.84
C THR A 30 1.86 9.65 -3.97
N LEU A 31 1.84 8.33 -4.01
CA LEU A 31 2.85 7.47 -3.40
C LEU A 31 4.07 7.40 -4.33
N VAL A 32 5.21 7.90 -3.86
CA VAL A 32 6.48 7.81 -4.58
C VAL A 32 7.35 6.76 -3.91
N ILE A 33 7.68 5.70 -4.66
CA ILE A 33 8.53 4.60 -4.24
C ILE A 33 9.86 4.73 -4.96
N THR A 34 10.93 4.87 -4.18
CA THR A 34 12.30 4.94 -4.67
C THR A 34 13.09 3.73 -4.17
N TYR A 35 13.78 3.04 -5.07
CA TYR A 35 14.61 1.88 -4.74
C TYR A 35 15.88 1.86 -5.58
N ASP A 36 16.94 1.32 -4.99
CA ASP A 36 18.23 1.17 -5.64
C ASP A 36 18.40 -0.29 -6.08
N HIS A 37 18.98 -0.52 -7.26
CA HIS A 37 19.25 -1.87 -7.78
C HIS A 37 20.53 -1.91 -8.61
N TYR A 38 21.06 -3.11 -8.83
CA TYR A 38 22.18 -3.32 -9.74
C TYR A 38 21.69 -3.72 -11.14
N ASP A 39 22.29 -3.09 -12.14
CA ASP A 39 22.10 -3.43 -13.54
C ASP A 39 23.47 -3.55 -14.20
N GLU A 40 23.86 -4.75 -14.60
CA GLU A 40 25.15 -5.01 -15.28
C GLU A 40 26.33 -4.24 -14.65
N TYR A 41 26.49 -4.36 -13.31
CA TYR A 41 27.52 -3.70 -12.50
C TYR A 41 27.35 -2.19 -12.23
N LEU A 42 26.31 -1.56 -12.77
CA LEU A 42 25.97 -0.18 -12.47
C LEU A 42 24.95 -0.12 -11.33
N PHE A 43 25.24 0.73 -10.34
CA PHE A 43 24.27 1.09 -9.31
C PHE A 43 23.28 2.10 -9.92
N GLN A 44 22.00 1.73 -9.93
CA GLN A 44 20.94 2.59 -10.44
C GLN A 44 19.87 2.84 -9.38
N LYS A 45 19.39 4.07 -9.35
CA LYS A 45 18.27 4.50 -8.53
C LYS A 45 17.04 4.65 -9.42
N GLN A 46 15.95 3.99 -9.05
CA GLN A 46 14.70 4.03 -9.78
C GLN A 46 13.57 4.56 -8.92
N GLU A 47 12.63 5.25 -9.57
CA GLU A 47 11.46 5.83 -8.93
C GLU A 47 10.19 5.41 -9.66
N LYS A 48 9.14 5.10 -8.88
CA LYS A 48 7.80 4.77 -9.38
C LYS A 48 6.77 5.51 -8.54
N SER A 49 5.88 6.20 -9.23
CA SER A 49 4.82 6.98 -8.61
C SER A 49 3.46 6.34 -8.86
N PHE A 50 2.61 6.34 -7.83
CA PHE A 50 1.27 5.75 -7.87
C PHE A 50 0.27 6.69 -7.22
N ASP A 51 -0.80 7.05 -7.93
CA ASP A 51 -1.87 7.84 -7.35
C ASP A 51 -2.73 6.99 -6.42
N LEU A 52 -2.95 7.50 -5.21
CA LEU A 52 -3.69 6.83 -4.17
C LEU A 52 -5.15 7.31 -4.09
N PRO A 53 -6.10 6.38 -3.87
CA PRO A 53 -7.45 6.75 -3.50
C PRO A 53 -7.50 7.45 -2.14
N LEU A 54 -8.53 8.28 -1.94
CA LEU A 54 -8.73 9.07 -0.71
C LEU A 54 -8.71 8.24 0.59
N ASN A 55 -9.08 6.96 0.53
CA ASN A 55 -9.12 6.08 1.68
C ASN A 55 -7.84 5.26 1.88
N ALA A 56 -6.72 5.63 1.26
CA ALA A 56 -5.41 5.05 1.56
C ALA A 56 -4.84 5.63 2.87
N ASN A 57 -4.19 4.79 3.65
CA ASN A 57 -3.50 5.18 4.88
C ASN A 57 -1.98 5.14 4.65
N MET A 58 -1.39 6.31 4.43
CA MET A 58 0.05 6.49 4.16
C MET A 58 0.94 6.18 5.37
N ASP A 59 0.40 6.16 6.58
CA ASP A 59 1.14 5.74 7.78
C ASP A 59 1.29 4.21 7.89
N ALA A 60 0.54 3.47 7.07
CA ALA A 60 0.45 2.01 7.11
C ALA A 60 0.87 1.39 5.78
N VAL A 61 2.07 1.79 5.32
CA VAL A 61 2.75 1.23 4.15
C VAL A 61 3.69 0.11 4.58
N SER A 62 3.72 -0.98 3.83
CA SER A 62 4.72 -2.04 3.96
C SER A 62 5.14 -2.57 2.60
N ALA A 63 6.31 -3.20 2.53
CA ALA A 63 6.82 -3.76 1.30
C ALA A 63 7.50 -5.11 1.52
N VAL A 64 7.45 -5.94 0.49
CA VAL A 64 8.13 -7.24 0.41
C VAL A 64 8.73 -7.38 -0.99
N SER A 65 10.01 -7.71 -1.07
CA SER A 65 10.64 -8.13 -2.33
C SER A 65 10.67 -9.65 -2.38
N HIS A 66 10.22 -10.24 -3.48
CA HIS A 66 10.24 -11.68 -3.68
C HIS A 66 10.41 -12.02 -5.17
N ASN A 67 11.38 -12.86 -5.50
CA ASN A 67 11.64 -13.37 -6.85
C ASN A 67 11.63 -12.28 -7.94
N GLY A 68 12.34 -11.17 -7.72
CA GLY A 68 12.42 -10.07 -8.69
C GLY A 68 11.15 -9.23 -8.81
N THR A 69 10.21 -9.34 -7.85
CA THR A 69 9.02 -8.49 -7.77
C THR A 69 9.01 -7.76 -6.42
N LEU A 70 8.82 -6.45 -6.46
CA LEU A 70 8.57 -5.63 -5.29
C LEU A 70 7.06 -5.45 -5.10
N LEU A 71 6.55 -6.00 -4.01
CA LEU A 71 5.18 -5.86 -3.56
C LEU A 71 5.11 -4.74 -2.53
N VAL A 72 4.40 -3.66 -2.82
CA VAL A 72 4.13 -2.58 -1.85
C VAL A 72 2.65 -2.58 -1.50
N THR A 73 2.34 -2.59 -0.21
CA THR A 73 0.95 -2.56 0.28
C THR A 73 0.70 -1.31 1.10
N VAL A 74 -0.44 -0.68 0.86
CA VAL A 74 -0.92 0.49 1.60
C VAL A 74 -2.27 0.15 2.20
N ASN A 75 -2.38 0.14 3.52
CA ASN A 75 -3.65 -0.20 4.15
C ASN A 75 -4.71 0.86 3.84
N LYS A 76 -5.97 0.43 3.78
CA LYS A 76 -7.09 1.36 3.69
C LYS A 76 -7.39 1.94 5.07
N VAL A 77 -7.69 3.23 5.14
CA VAL A 77 -8.24 3.87 6.34
C VAL A 77 -9.46 3.07 6.77
N ASN A 78 -9.40 2.52 7.98
CA ASN A 78 -10.43 1.62 8.49
C ASN A 78 -11.72 2.42 8.68
N ARG A 79 -12.63 2.39 7.70
CA ARG A 79 -13.98 2.91 7.89
C ARG A 79 -14.60 2.05 8.98
N ARG A 80 -14.93 2.65 10.14
CA ARG A 80 -15.58 1.97 11.27
C ARG A 80 -16.62 1.01 10.70
N ARG A 81 -16.46 -0.31 10.92
CA ARG A 81 -17.43 -1.29 10.45
C ARG A 81 -18.79 -0.88 11.00
N ILE A 82 -19.66 -0.36 10.14
CA ILE A 82 -21.04 -0.08 10.51
C ILE A 82 -21.65 -1.47 10.78
N ARG A 83 -21.91 -1.75 12.06
CA ARG A 83 -22.60 -2.97 12.46
C ARG A 83 -24.08 -2.66 12.44
N GLU A 84 -24.78 -3.19 11.47
CA GLU A 84 -26.24 -3.21 11.50
C GLU A 84 -26.71 -3.98 12.75
N ARG A 85 -27.68 -3.41 13.47
CA ARG A 85 -28.37 -4.08 14.57
C ARG A 85 -29.86 -3.93 14.37
N THR A 86 -30.57 -5.05 14.31
CA THR A 86 -32.03 -5.08 14.35
C THR A 86 -32.47 -5.07 15.81
N ILE A 87 -33.30 -4.10 16.19
CA ILE A 87 -33.88 -4.01 17.53
C ILE A 87 -35.35 -4.45 17.43
N LYS A 88 -35.76 -5.40 18.28
CA LYS A 88 -37.17 -5.80 18.41
C LYS A 88 -37.94 -4.73 19.17
N ILE A 89 -39.08 -4.31 18.63
CA ILE A 89 -39.99 -3.36 19.29
C ILE A 89 -41.03 -4.16 20.08
N THR A 90 -41.18 -3.85 21.37
CA THR A 90 -42.27 -4.37 22.20
C THR A 90 -43.36 -3.31 22.29
N LYS A 91 -44.56 -3.60 21.76
CA LYS A 91 -45.73 -2.75 21.92
C LYS A 91 -46.32 -2.98 23.32
N VAL A 92 -46.53 -1.89 24.08
CA VAL A 92 -47.25 -1.92 25.35
C VAL A 92 -48.68 -1.44 25.07
N GLU A 93 -49.67 -2.25 25.41
CA GLU A 93 -51.08 -1.86 25.31
C GLU A 93 -51.55 -1.31 26.67
N SER A 94 -52.34 -0.23 26.62
CA SER A 94 -52.92 0.46 27.77
C SER A 94 -54.30 -0.08 28.12
#